data_AF-A0AB34Z2H3-F1
#
_entry.id   AF-A0AB34Z2H3-F1
#
_cell.length_a   1.000
_cell.length_b   1.000
_cell.length_c   1.000
_cell.angle_alpha   90.00
_cell.angle_beta   90.00
_cell.angle_gamma   90.00
#
_symmetry.space_group_name_H-M   'P 1'
#
loop_
_entity.id
_entity.type
_entity.pdbx_description
1 polymer ?
#
loop_
_entity_poly.entity_id
_entity_poly.type
_entity_poly.pdbx_seq_one_letter_code
_entity_poly.pdbx_strand_id
1 'polypeptide(L)'
;MGRNFLAVLYACFLCLGFFSCSNVKSMSLMAIGNYEYVRGNYQNAISNYYNLVEDKKYSAWGYYNLGIVYYSLGEYESSLRIFSYAKKTDDIFLNFNVNYNEGIIYYNQGLYHKAEMAFKEALKINPSSYNAKYNLELAIIKKRTVRDSLNSLSVEKSKNFVENNENFLRYIENLERVVWLRKIDESLVVPKEDW
;
A
#
# COMPACT_ATOMS: atom_id res chain seq x y z
N MET A 1 -48.43 -25.53 10.59
CA MET A 1 -47.09 -24.96 10.88
C MET A 1 -46.26 -24.61 9.64
N GLY A 2 -46.52 -25.14 8.43
CA GLY A 2 -45.64 -24.92 7.25
C GLY A 2 -45.71 -23.56 6.53
N ARG A 3 -46.85 -22.84 6.57
CA ARG A 3 -47.00 -21.56 5.84
C ARG A 3 -46.12 -20.42 6.38
N ASN A 4 -45.92 -20.37 7.69
CA ASN A 4 -45.08 -19.35 8.32
C ASN A 4 -43.59 -19.64 8.13
N PHE A 5 -43.21 -20.93 8.06
CA PHE A 5 -41.83 -21.33 7.80
C PHE A 5 -41.39 -20.97 6.37
N LEU A 6 -42.25 -21.20 5.38
CA LEU A 6 -42.00 -20.79 3.99
C LEU A 6 -41.93 -19.27 3.84
N ALA A 7 -42.75 -18.51 4.55
CA ALA A 7 -42.70 -17.05 4.53
C ALA A 7 -41.40 -16.50 5.17
N VAL A 8 -40.93 -17.11 6.26
CA VAL A 8 -39.66 -16.74 6.90
C VAL A 8 -38.46 -17.11 6.01
N LEU A 9 -38.50 -18.28 5.36
CA LEU A 9 -37.48 -18.67 4.36
C LEU A 9 -37.43 -17.70 3.18
N TYR A 10 -38.59 -17.31 2.64
CA TYR A 10 -38.67 -16.34 1.55
C TYR A 10 -38.17 -14.95 1.97
N ALA A 11 -38.50 -14.52 3.19
CA ALA A 11 -38.00 -13.26 3.74
C ALA A 11 -36.48 -13.30 3.96
N CYS A 12 -35.91 -14.42 4.43
CA CYS A 12 -34.47 -14.61 4.54
C CYS A 12 -33.76 -14.60 3.18
N PHE A 13 -34.33 -15.26 2.15
CA PHE A 13 -33.78 -15.24 0.80
C PHE A 13 -33.85 -13.85 0.15
N LEU A 14 -34.93 -13.10 0.37
CA LEU A 14 -35.04 -11.71 -0.07
C LEU A 14 -34.01 -10.84 0.65
N CYS A 15 -33.85 -10.98 1.98
CA CYS A 15 -32.83 -10.24 2.73
C CYS A 15 -31.39 -10.59 2.30
N LEU A 16 -31.10 -11.83 1.93
CA LEU A 16 -29.78 -12.22 1.41
C LEU A 16 -29.51 -11.70 -0.02
N GLY A 17 -30.56 -11.42 -0.80
CA GLY A 17 -30.47 -10.90 -2.16
C GLY A 17 -30.15 -9.40 -2.26
N PHE A 18 -30.43 -8.60 -1.21
CA PHE A 18 -30.27 -7.14 -1.26
C PHE A 18 -28.92 -6.59 -0.78
N PHE A 19 -28.05 -7.40 -0.16
CA PHE A 19 -26.78 -6.92 0.41
C PHE A 19 -25.50 -7.24 -0.41
N SER A 20 -25.61 -7.90 -1.57
CA SER A 20 -24.45 -8.51 -2.24
C SER A 20 -24.02 -7.88 -3.57
N CYS A 21 -24.94 -7.26 -4.33
CA CYS A 21 -24.66 -6.91 -5.73
C CYS A 21 -23.59 -5.83 -5.94
N SER A 22 -23.40 -4.89 -5.02
CA SER A 22 -22.36 -3.85 -5.17
C SER A 22 -20.95 -4.41 -5.01
N ASN A 23 -20.75 -5.36 -4.08
CA ASN A 23 -19.43 -5.95 -3.83
C ASN A 23 -18.98 -6.83 -5.00
N VAL A 24 -19.88 -7.61 -5.61
CA VAL A 24 -19.55 -8.49 -6.75
C VAL A 24 -19.12 -7.67 -7.97
N LYS A 25 -19.81 -6.55 -8.27
CA LYS A 25 -19.42 -5.66 -9.37
C LYS A 25 -18.04 -5.05 -9.13
N SER A 26 -17.78 -4.56 -7.93
CA SER A 26 -16.50 -3.91 -7.61
C SER A 26 -15.33 -4.90 -7.61
N MET A 27 -15.56 -6.12 -7.11
CA MET A 27 -14.59 -7.21 -7.21
C MET A 27 -14.34 -7.63 -8.66
N SER A 28 -15.37 -7.71 -9.50
CA SER A 28 -15.20 -8.08 -10.91
C SER A 28 -14.45 -7.02 -11.70
N LEU A 29 -14.78 -5.73 -11.50
CA LEU A 29 -14.03 -4.61 -12.08
C LEU A 29 -12.55 -4.64 -11.67
N MET A 30 -12.27 -4.90 -10.39
CA MET A 30 -10.90 -5.04 -9.91
C MET A 30 -10.18 -6.22 -10.57
N ALA A 31 -10.81 -7.40 -10.63
CA ALA A 31 -10.21 -8.59 -11.21
C ALA A 31 -9.92 -8.43 -12.72
N ILE A 32 -10.87 -7.89 -13.48
CA ILE A 32 -10.71 -7.62 -14.91
C ILE A 32 -9.64 -6.56 -15.13
N GLY A 33 -9.65 -5.46 -14.35
CA GLY A 33 -8.62 -4.43 -14.43
C GLY A 33 -7.21 -4.99 -14.19
N ASN A 34 -7.04 -5.84 -13.17
CA ASN A 34 -5.78 -6.51 -12.87
C ASN A 34 -5.32 -7.42 -14.02
N TYR A 35 -6.25 -8.16 -14.62
CA TYR A 35 -5.97 -9.02 -15.75
C TYR A 35 -5.49 -8.23 -16.98
N GLU A 36 -6.19 -7.14 -17.32
CA GLU A 36 -5.82 -6.25 -18.43
C GLU A 36 -4.46 -5.57 -18.19
N TYR A 37 -4.19 -5.14 -16.95
CA TYR A 37 -2.91 -4.57 -16.54
C TYR A 37 -1.75 -5.55 -16.75
N VAL A 38 -1.89 -6.79 -16.29
CA VAL A 38 -0.83 -7.82 -16.43
C VAL A 38 -0.55 -8.12 -17.91
N ARG A 39 -1.56 -7.99 -18.78
CA ARG A 39 -1.41 -8.16 -20.23
C ARG A 39 -0.86 -6.92 -20.95
N GLY A 40 -0.58 -5.83 -20.23
CA GLY A 40 -0.12 -4.57 -20.80
C GLY A 40 -1.21 -3.77 -21.52
N ASN A 41 -2.48 -4.18 -21.41
CA ASN A 41 -3.59 -3.45 -21.99
C ASN A 41 -4.05 -2.32 -21.06
N TYR A 42 -3.22 -1.29 -20.95
CA TYR A 42 -3.39 -0.22 -19.98
C TYR A 42 -4.68 0.58 -20.19
N GLN A 43 -5.16 0.72 -21.43
CA GLN A 43 -6.41 1.45 -21.70
C GLN A 43 -7.62 0.76 -21.07
N ASN A 44 -7.74 -0.57 -21.23
CA ASN A 44 -8.81 -1.34 -20.61
C ASN A 44 -8.66 -1.41 -19.09
N ALA A 45 -7.42 -1.52 -18.59
CA ALA A 45 -7.15 -1.47 -17.15
C ALA A 45 -7.64 -0.14 -16.54
N ILE A 46 -7.29 0.99 -17.16
CA ILE A 46 -7.74 2.33 -16.73
C ILE A 46 -9.25 2.41 -16.70
N SER A 47 -9.95 1.96 -17.75
CA SER A 47 -11.41 2.01 -17.80
C SER A 47 -12.05 1.23 -16.65
N ASN A 48 -11.58 0.02 -16.35
CA ASN A 48 -12.10 -0.80 -15.26
C ASN A 48 -11.83 -0.18 -13.89
N TYR A 49 -10.61 0.30 -13.64
CA TYR A 49 -10.29 0.94 -12.37
C TYR A 49 -10.98 2.29 -12.20
N TYR A 50 -11.21 3.05 -13.28
CA TYR A 50 -11.98 4.29 -13.24
C TYR A 50 -13.42 4.02 -12.81
N ASN A 51 -14.07 2.99 -13.37
CA ASN A 51 -15.41 2.59 -12.91
C ASN A 51 -15.42 2.14 -11.44
N LEU A 52 -14.29 1.67 -10.90
CA LEU A 52 -14.16 1.29 -9.49
C LEU A 52 -14.07 2.51 -8.56
N VAL A 53 -13.60 3.68 -9.04
CA VAL A 53 -13.47 4.88 -8.20
C VAL A 53 -14.82 5.43 -7.72
N GLU A 54 -15.90 5.08 -8.40
CA GLU A 54 -17.27 5.45 -8.06
C GLU A 54 -17.83 4.66 -6.86
N ASP A 55 -17.20 3.54 -6.49
CA ASP A 55 -17.64 2.71 -5.38
C ASP A 55 -17.15 3.25 -4.03
N LYS A 56 -18.07 3.51 -3.09
CA LYS A 56 -17.73 4.08 -1.77
C LYS A 56 -16.69 3.28 -0.98
N LYS A 57 -16.68 1.96 -1.09
CA LYS A 57 -15.80 1.06 -0.33
C LYS A 57 -14.49 0.80 -1.07
N TYR A 58 -14.55 0.66 -2.38
CA TYR A 58 -13.40 0.26 -3.20
C TYR A 58 -12.72 1.43 -3.94
N SER A 59 -13.21 2.66 -3.79
CA SER A 59 -12.67 3.85 -4.46
C SER A 59 -11.16 4.01 -4.25
N ALA A 60 -10.68 3.84 -3.01
CA ALA A 60 -9.26 3.96 -2.68
C ALA A 60 -8.40 2.92 -3.43
N TRP A 61 -8.90 1.69 -3.55
CA TRP A 61 -8.25 0.63 -4.33
C TRP A 61 -8.28 0.91 -5.84
N GLY A 62 -9.36 1.51 -6.35
CA GLY A 62 -9.44 2.01 -7.73
C GLY A 62 -8.37 3.06 -8.02
N TYR A 63 -8.24 4.08 -7.16
CA TYR A 63 -7.17 5.07 -7.29
C TYR A 63 -5.78 4.46 -7.19
N TYR A 64 -5.55 3.55 -6.24
CA TYR A 64 -4.26 2.85 -6.13
C TYR A 64 -3.89 2.15 -7.44
N ASN A 65 -4.80 1.34 -7.99
CA ASN A 65 -4.51 0.61 -9.22
C ASN A 65 -4.36 1.53 -10.43
N LEU A 66 -5.11 2.63 -10.52
CA LEU A 66 -4.87 3.66 -11.54
C LEU A 66 -3.46 4.24 -11.42
N GLY A 67 -2.99 4.53 -10.21
CA GLY A 67 -1.62 4.99 -9.97
C GLY A 67 -0.58 4.00 -10.49
N ILE A 68 -0.75 2.70 -10.22
CA ILE A 68 0.14 1.65 -10.76
C ILE A 68 0.17 1.62 -12.28
N VAL A 69 -0.99 1.83 -12.94
CA VAL A 69 -1.04 1.91 -14.41
C VAL A 69 -0.26 3.14 -14.91
N TYR A 70 -0.48 4.32 -14.32
CA TYR A 70 0.26 5.52 -14.70
C TYR A 70 1.78 5.39 -14.48
N TYR A 71 2.19 4.76 -13.38
CA TYR A 71 3.60 4.43 -13.16
C TYR A 71 4.17 3.56 -14.28
N SER A 72 3.43 2.53 -14.71
CA SER A 72 3.85 1.61 -15.77
C SER A 72 3.93 2.28 -17.15
N LEU A 73 3.13 3.32 -17.36
CA LEU A 73 3.19 4.19 -18.54
C LEU A 73 4.35 5.21 -18.49
N GLY A 74 5.10 5.29 -17.38
CA GLY A 74 6.15 6.30 -17.18
C GLY A 74 5.62 7.68 -16.74
N GLU A 75 4.32 7.80 -16.51
CA GLU A 75 3.63 9.04 -16.13
C GLU A 75 3.73 9.28 -14.62
N TYR A 76 4.96 9.48 -14.14
CA TYR A 76 5.28 9.51 -12.71
C TYR A 76 4.54 10.59 -11.92
N GLU A 77 4.46 11.82 -12.44
CA GLU A 77 3.75 12.91 -11.76
C GLU A 77 2.24 12.65 -11.68
N SER A 78 1.66 12.06 -12.73
CA SER A 78 0.26 11.66 -12.75
C SER A 78 0.01 10.53 -11.74
N SER A 79 0.91 9.54 -11.68
CA SER A 79 0.85 8.46 -10.68
C SER A 79 0.86 8.99 -9.25
N LEU A 80 1.78 9.90 -8.91
CA LEU A 80 1.87 10.50 -7.57
C LEU A 80 0.60 11.27 -7.21
N ARG A 81 0.04 12.06 -8.14
CA ARG A 81 -1.24 12.75 -7.93
C ARG A 81 -2.36 11.76 -7.65
N ILE A 82 -2.47 10.69 -8.44
CA ILE A 82 -3.51 9.68 -8.29
C ILE A 82 -3.38 8.93 -6.96
N PHE A 83 -2.17 8.57 -6.55
CA PHE A 83 -1.91 7.96 -5.25
C PHE A 83 -2.36 8.79 -4.05
N SER A 84 -2.35 10.12 -4.15
CA SER A 84 -2.86 10.99 -3.07
C SER A 84 -4.36 10.81 -2.80
N TYR A 85 -5.13 10.35 -3.78
CA TYR A 85 -6.55 10.01 -3.58
C TYR A 85 -6.72 8.64 -2.91
N ALA A 86 -5.78 7.71 -3.13
CA ALA A 86 -5.79 6.39 -2.51
C ALA A 86 -5.48 6.45 -1.00
N LYS A 87 -4.64 7.39 -0.54
CA LYS A 87 -4.27 7.56 0.88
C LYS A 87 -5.39 8.06 1.80
N LYS A 88 -6.57 8.38 1.27
CA LYS A 88 -7.72 8.91 2.05
C LYS A 88 -8.51 7.78 2.74
N THR A 89 -7.84 6.83 3.35
CA THR A 89 -8.47 5.66 3.99
C THR A 89 -7.68 5.16 5.20
N ASP A 90 -8.38 4.47 6.10
CA ASP A 90 -7.80 3.77 7.25
C ASP A 90 -7.25 2.38 6.89
N ASP A 91 -7.28 1.99 5.61
CA ASP A 91 -6.68 0.74 5.12
C ASP A 91 -5.15 0.81 5.22
N ILE A 92 -4.63 0.25 6.32
CA ILE A 92 -3.20 0.18 6.65
C ILE A 92 -2.41 -0.54 5.55
N PHE A 93 -2.97 -1.60 4.97
CA PHE A 93 -2.31 -2.35 3.91
C PHE A 93 -2.19 -1.50 2.64
N LEU A 94 -3.25 -0.79 2.27
CA LEU A 94 -3.21 0.10 1.13
C LEU A 94 -2.21 1.26 1.35
N ASN A 95 -2.25 1.88 2.53
CA ASN A 95 -1.34 2.97 2.89
C ASN A 95 0.14 2.53 2.84
N PHE A 96 0.46 1.32 3.27
CA PHE A 96 1.80 0.75 3.08
C PHE A 96 2.19 0.72 1.60
N ASN A 97 1.35 0.12 0.76
CA ASN A 97 1.64 -0.07 -0.65
C ASN A 97 1.76 1.27 -1.39
N VAL A 98 0.94 2.26 -1.05
CA VAL A 98 1.06 3.59 -1.67
C VAL A 98 2.40 4.23 -1.30
N ASN A 99 2.76 4.29 -0.01
CA ASN A 99 4.05 4.88 0.41
C ASN A 99 5.25 4.14 -0.21
N TYR A 100 5.18 2.81 -0.29
CA TYR A 100 6.22 2.01 -0.93
C TYR A 100 6.36 2.35 -2.43
N ASN A 101 5.26 2.43 -3.17
CA ASN A 101 5.29 2.75 -4.59
C ASN A 101 5.68 4.20 -4.88
N GLU A 102 5.25 5.17 -4.07
CA GLU A 102 5.76 6.54 -4.15
C GLU A 102 7.29 6.58 -3.98
N GLY A 103 7.83 5.78 -3.05
CA GLY A 103 9.27 5.62 -2.85
C GLY A 103 9.98 5.12 -4.12
N ILE A 104 9.41 4.13 -4.80
CA ILE A 104 9.93 3.61 -6.08
C ILE A 104 9.90 4.72 -7.15
N ILE A 105 8.78 5.43 -7.29
CA ILE A 105 8.64 6.52 -8.27
C ILE A 105 9.70 7.59 -8.03
N TYR A 106 9.82 8.09 -6.79
CA TYR A 106 10.81 9.10 -6.46
C TYR A 106 12.24 8.61 -6.68
N TYR A 107 12.51 7.33 -6.42
CA TYR A 107 13.82 6.75 -6.69
C TYR A 107 14.13 6.74 -8.19
N ASN A 108 13.18 6.34 -9.03
CA ASN A 108 13.32 6.33 -10.49
C ASN A 108 13.48 7.72 -11.08
N GLN A 109 12.84 8.74 -10.48
CA GLN A 109 13.02 10.14 -10.84
C GLN A 109 14.35 10.75 -10.34
N GLY A 110 15.18 9.99 -9.61
CA GLY A 110 16.41 10.49 -8.99
C GLY A 110 16.19 11.38 -7.76
N LEU A 111 14.95 11.49 -7.28
CA LEU A 111 14.54 12.27 -6.12
C LEU A 111 14.79 11.47 -4.82
N TYR A 112 16.03 11.04 -4.61
CA TYR A 112 16.41 10.08 -3.57
C TYR A 112 16.05 10.51 -2.14
N HIS A 113 16.01 11.82 -1.86
CA HIS A 113 15.53 12.33 -0.58
C HIS A 113 14.05 12.02 -0.34
N LYS A 114 13.20 12.24 -1.34
CA LYS A 114 11.76 11.93 -1.25
C LYS A 114 11.54 10.42 -1.21
N ALA A 115 12.32 9.66 -1.97
CA ALA A 115 12.30 8.19 -1.93
C ALA A 115 12.57 7.65 -0.53
N GLU A 116 13.65 8.14 0.12
CA GLU A 116 13.97 7.77 1.50
C GLU A 116 12.79 8.05 2.44
N MET A 117 12.20 9.24 2.38
CA MET A 117 11.07 9.59 3.25
C MET A 117 9.87 8.66 3.02
N ALA A 118 9.51 8.38 1.77
CA ALA A 118 8.40 7.50 1.44
C ALA A 118 8.62 6.06 1.91
N PHE A 119 9.83 5.50 1.74
CA PHE A 119 10.15 4.18 2.28
C PHE A 119 10.15 4.16 3.81
N LYS A 120 10.59 5.25 4.47
CA LYS A 120 10.49 5.38 5.94
C LYS A 120 9.03 5.37 6.40
N GLU A 121 8.12 6.06 5.71
CA GLU A 121 6.68 6.00 6.03
C GLU A 121 6.10 4.60 5.81
N ALA A 122 6.48 3.91 4.73
CA ALA A 122 6.08 2.51 4.53
C ALA A 122 6.58 1.60 5.68
N LEU A 123 7.82 1.75 6.13
CA LEU A 123 8.38 0.95 7.21
C LEU A 123 7.80 1.26 8.60
N LYS A 124 7.24 2.44 8.83
CA LYS A 124 6.44 2.70 10.05
C LYS A 124 5.19 1.83 10.09
N ILE A 125 4.61 1.52 8.93
CA ILE A 125 3.40 0.70 8.80
C ILE A 125 3.73 -0.80 8.85
N ASN A 126 4.68 -1.24 8.03
CA ASN A 126 5.18 -2.61 8.06
C ASN A 126 6.70 -2.61 8.26
N PRO A 127 7.16 -2.61 9.52
CA PRO A 127 8.57 -2.63 9.87
C PRO A 127 9.32 -3.84 9.30
N SER A 128 8.62 -4.96 9.09
CA SER A 128 9.19 -6.23 8.62
C SER A 128 9.38 -6.36 7.12
N SER A 129 8.99 -5.34 6.33
CA SER A 129 9.09 -5.41 4.88
C SER A 129 10.55 -5.37 4.42
N TYR A 130 11.08 -6.53 4.02
CA TYR A 130 12.41 -6.65 3.43
C TYR A 130 12.59 -5.72 2.22
N ASN A 131 11.62 -5.72 1.30
CA ASN A 131 11.68 -4.91 0.08
C ASN A 131 11.74 -3.40 0.40
N ALA A 132 11.01 -2.93 1.40
CA ALA A 132 11.04 -1.52 1.80
C ALA A 132 12.37 -1.15 2.48
N LYS A 133 12.96 -2.04 3.30
CA LYS A 133 14.30 -1.85 3.87
C LYS A 133 15.38 -1.80 2.80
N TYR A 134 15.36 -2.75 1.88
CA TYR A 134 16.30 -2.82 0.77
C TYR A 134 16.25 -1.55 -0.10
N ASN A 135 15.05 -1.13 -0.49
CA ASN A 135 14.90 0.09 -1.29
C ASN A 135 15.24 1.38 -0.52
N LEU A 136 14.99 1.42 0.78
CA LEU A 136 15.46 2.51 1.66
C LEU A 136 16.99 2.59 1.64
N GLU A 137 17.68 1.47 1.77
CA GLU A 137 19.15 1.41 1.70
C GLU A 137 19.66 1.91 0.35
N LEU A 138 19.07 1.43 -0.76
CA LEU A 138 19.41 1.93 -2.10
C LEU A 138 19.20 3.44 -2.22
N ALA A 139 18.09 3.98 -1.71
CA ALA A 139 17.81 5.41 -1.73
C ALA A 139 18.85 6.21 -0.91
N ILE A 140 19.25 5.70 0.25
CA ILE A 140 20.29 6.32 1.11
C ILE A 140 21.64 6.33 0.40
N ILE A 141 22.05 5.20 -0.19
CA ILE A 141 23.31 5.08 -0.94
C ILE A 141 23.29 6.06 -2.12
N LYS A 142 22.24 6.06 -2.93
CA LYS A 142 22.13 6.96 -4.07
C LYS A 142 22.16 8.43 -3.65
N LYS A 143 21.39 8.81 -2.63
CA LYS A 143 21.41 10.17 -2.07
C LYS A 143 22.82 10.56 -1.61
N ARG A 144 23.53 9.66 -0.93
CA ARG A 144 24.92 9.89 -0.52
C ARG A 144 25.84 10.04 -1.73
N THR A 145 25.77 9.16 -2.72
CA THR A 145 26.65 9.25 -3.92
C THR A 145 26.46 10.56 -4.66
N VAL A 146 25.20 11.02 -4.82
CA VAL A 146 24.90 12.34 -5.41
C VAL A 146 25.44 13.46 -4.53
N ARG A 147 25.23 13.36 -3.20
CA ARG A 147 25.78 14.36 -2.27
C ARG A 147 27.29 14.40 -2.33
N ASP A 148 28.00 13.28 -2.27
CA ASP A 148 29.47 13.20 -2.26
C ASP A 148 30.04 13.76 -3.58
N SER A 149 29.36 13.49 -4.71
CA SER A 149 29.67 14.13 -5.99
C SER A 149 29.55 15.66 -5.91
N LEU A 150 28.50 16.18 -5.27
CA LEU A 150 28.29 17.62 -5.06
C LEU A 150 29.20 18.22 -3.96
N ASN A 151 29.59 17.42 -2.96
CA ASN A 151 30.31 17.79 -1.73
C ASN A 151 31.82 17.52 -1.79
N SER A 152 32.36 17.18 -2.95
CA SER A 152 33.75 17.56 -3.30
C SER A 152 34.04 19.07 -3.06
N LEU A 153 33.04 19.85 -2.60
CA LEU A 153 33.05 21.25 -2.19
C LEU A 153 32.60 21.57 -0.72
N SER A 154 32.27 20.65 0.20
CA SER A 154 32.16 20.94 1.68
C SER A 154 31.82 19.72 2.59
N VAL A 155 32.45 19.64 3.78
CA VAL A 155 32.58 18.41 4.61
C VAL A 155 31.54 18.24 5.73
N GLU A 156 30.80 19.26 6.17
CA GLU A 156 30.11 19.21 7.48
C GLU A 156 28.73 18.50 7.48
N LYS A 157 28.00 18.48 6.37
CA LYS A 157 26.62 17.93 6.30
C LYS A 157 26.54 16.38 6.29
N SER A 158 27.65 15.68 6.12
CA SER A 158 27.67 14.21 5.98
C SER A 158 27.46 13.49 7.32
N LYS A 159 28.01 14.01 8.43
CA LYS A 159 27.96 13.38 9.75
C LYS A 159 26.55 13.30 10.34
N ASN A 160 25.82 14.42 10.36
CA ASN A 160 24.43 14.47 10.85
C ASN A 160 23.48 13.55 10.07
N PHE A 161 23.78 13.29 8.79
CA PHE A 161 22.98 12.40 7.97
C PHE A 161 23.12 10.92 8.36
N VAL A 162 24.35 10.47 8.63
CA VAL A 162 24.63 9.08 9.05
C VAL A 162 23.93 8.80 10.37
N GLU A 163 24.09 9.69 11.35
CA GLU A 163 23.47 9.58 12.67
C GLU A 163 21.93 9.52 12.61
N ASN A 164 21.30 10.36 11.79
CA ASN A 164 19.85 10.35 11.62
C ASN A 164 19.31 9.03 11.02
N ASN A 165 20.08 8.37 10.15
CA ASN A 165 19.67 7.11 9.55
C ASN A 165 19.84 5.94 10.52
N GLU A 166 20.94 5.87 11.26
CA GLU A 166 21.16 4.85 12.28
C GLU A 166 20.08 4.90 13.37
N ASN A 167 19.72 6.11 13.81
CA ASN A 167 18.62 6.30 14.75
C ASN A 167 17.28 5.77 14.23
N PHE A 168 16.99 5.98 12.94
CA PHE A 168 15.76 5.47 12.32
C PHE A 168 15.77 3.94 12.17
N LEU A 169 16.89 3.34 11.75
CA LEU A 169 17.00 1.89 11.61
C LEU A 169 16.79 1.18 12.95
N ARG A 170 17.42 1.68 14.02
CA ARG A 170 17.19 1.20 15.38
C ARG A 170 15.73 1.32 15.82
N TYR A 171 15.05 2.40 15.41
CA TYR A 171 13.63 2.57 15.66
C TYR A 171 12.78 1.49 14.95
N ILE A 172 13.08 1.17 13.68
CA ILE A 172 12.41 0.09 12.95
C ILE A 172 12.67 -1.28 13.57
N GLU A 173 13.90 -1.58 13.98
CA GLU A 173 14.24 -2.84 14.68
C GLU A 173 13.43 -3.01 15.98
N ASN A 174 13.25 -1.92 16.73
CA ASN A 174 12.41 -1.93 17.92
C ASN A 174 10.94 -2.20 17.58
N LEU A 175 10.41 -1.59 16.52
CA LEU A 175 9.03 -1.85 16.06
C LEU A 175 8.85 -3.32 15.65
N GLU A 176 9.80 -3.88 14.89
CA GLU A 176 9.77 -5.30 14.53
C GLU A 176 9.75 -6.21 15.74
N ARG A 177 10.58 -5.92 16.75
CA ARG A 177 10.62 -6.69 18.00
C ARG A 177 9.28 -6.66 18.70
N VAL A 178 8.63 -5.50 18.80
CA VAL A 178 7.31 -5.35 19.42
C VAL A 178 6.26 -6.16 18.67
N VAL A 179 6.25 -6.08 17.33
CA VAL A 179 5.33 -6.86 16.48
C VAL A 179 5.55 -8.37 16.67
N TRP A 180 6.80 -8.81 16.74
CA TRP A 180 7.14 -10.22 16.96
C TRP A 180 6.66 -10.72 18.33
N LEU A 181 6.89 -9.95 19.40
CA LEU A 181 6.43 -10.30 20.75
C LEU A 181 4.89 -10.38 20.84
N ARG A 182 4.18 -9.44 20.23
CA ARG A 182 2.70 -9.48 20.17
C ARG A 182 2.18 -10.72 19.48
N LYS A 183 2.81 -11.13 18.37
CA LYS A 183 2.41 -12.34 17.63
C LYS A 183 2.60 -13.61 18.47
N ILE A 184 3.63 -13.66 19.31
CA ILE A 184 3.83 -14.78 20.24
C ILE A 184 2.72 -14.80 21.29
N ASP A 185 2.39 -13.66 21.89
CA ASP A 185 1.33 -13.55 22.89
C ASP A 185 -0.02 -14.02 22.34
N GLU A 186 -0.41 -13.54 21.14
CA GLU A 186 -1.62 -13.98 20.44
C GLU A 186 -1.62 -15.49 20.14
N SER A 187 -0.46 -16.10 19.89
CA SER A 187 -0.34 -17.55 19.63
C SER A 187 -0.38 -18.43 20.89
N LEU A 188 -0.18 -17.84 22.08
CA LEU A 188 -0.23 -18.53 23.37
C LEU A 188 -1.63 -18.53 23.99
N VAL A 189 -2.55 -17.73 23.47
CA VAL A 189 -3.98 -17.78 23.84
C VAL A 189 -4.61 -19.04 23.24
N VAL A 190 -4.56 -20.15 23.98
CA VAL A 190 -5.34 -21.35 23.66
C VAL A 190 -6.82 -20.96 23.67
N PRO A 191 -7.62 -21.28 22.63
CA PRO A 191 -9.06 -21.08 22.71
C PRO A 191 -9.57 -21.84 23.93
N LYS A 192 -10.29 -21.17 24.83
CA LYS A 192 -11.11 -21.89 25.80
C LYS A 192 -12.09 -22.71 24.97
N GLU A 193 -11.87 -24.02 24.91
CA GLU A 193 -12.88 -24.95 24.45
C GLU A 193 -14.05 -24.82 25.41
N ASP A 194 -15.05 -24.02 25.02
CA ASP A 194 -16.36 -24.01 25.65
C ASP A 194 -17.06 -25.31 25.24
N TRP A 195 -16.85 -26.36 26.04
CA TRP A 195 -17.72 -27.52 26.13
C TRP A 195 -18.79 -27.29 27.20
#